data_AF-A0A3D1IAX7-F1
#
_entry.id   AF-A0A3D1IAX7-F1
#
_cell.length_a   1.000
_cell.length_b   1.000
_cell.length_c   1.000
_cell.angle_alpha   90.00
_cell.angle_beta   90.00
_cell.angle_gamma   90.00
#
_symmetry.space_group_name_H-M   'P 1'
#
loop_
_entity.id
_entity.type
_entity.pdbx_description
1 polymer ?
#
loop_
_entity_poly.entity_id
_entity_poly.type
_entity_poly.pdbx_seq_one_letter_code
_entity_poly.pdbx_strand_id
1 'polypeptide(L)'
;MLTLDQLAGEWLAPAREEEFSNPAITNFRGTVQAAWDVSGIQYWICAPTGLPTPTALLYDRTDGGYRRHSRQVRFRWRAYEVEREADGVATATRMAEGKPIVLQRMRFERGGKFALVFHGLPRVWRFVDYWNLPPENEPMFNVTATPDGFFLDDTKTFGVARFHAPGRVRVYRDLDAWRDGEEPVERGKVGVAEFEVADGEEIAWWATQGYEEELPLVGDFEREWRRAKEHWEEVWEAAFTPGNRHFSGYLPYPETEFERLFCMGVITLLNTRRINPPAHPRSNIATGGQCIWVQEMDPMPVCYVWGAPEGAPTTSFLWEVSYQAPLLARLDPAVLRDQLERMIHADLHEHWGLETVSGMGAGMYYGVNHGAFLHSVEAYVRHTGDTEWALKHLDYLKSHAKPGLTDYGDFQNVLECVSTYEHVIASFNAMNVQGMRFLAELTGDPTYARQADELARQVLSLYEGGPFACLQPDGERRIARTILDFNYVGLCMTADLPREVKDGMVRFFEEELQTEDWLRALSHKDPDAFTKRLPSFQTYRADHQATGAFDAWPAYAAAVLVRFGYRDKAERWLRRIERLTYEGPFGQAHYVWPDGARKASFYNGNVYMEAGGCAFATLILDEM
;
A
#
# COMPACT_ATOMS: atom_id res chain seq x y z
N MET A 1 11.17 -7.73 22.09
CA MET A 1 11.15 -7.01 20.82
C MET A 1 11.99 -7.71 19.79
N LEU A 2 11.33 -8.25 18.77
CA LEU A 2 11.98 -8.82 17.60
C LEU A 2 12.79 -7.77 16.83
N THR A 3 13.98 -8.15 16.35
CA THR A 3 14.79 -7.32 15.45
C THR A 3 14.27 -7.40 14.01
N LEU A 4 14.64 -6.43 13.17
CA LEU A 4 14.29 -6.47 11.74
C LEU A 4 14.84 -7.71 11.01
N ASP A 5 15.96 -8.26 11.48
CA ASP A 5 16.52 -9.50 10.95
C ASP A 5 15.70 -10.74 11.35
N GLN A 6 15.12 -10.76 12.56
CA GLN A 6 14.19 -11.81 12.99
C GLN A 6 12.83 -11.71 12.27
N LEU A 7 12.47 -10.51 11.81
CA LEU A 7 11.24 -10.24 11.05
C LEU A 7 11.41 -10.46 9.54
N ALA A 8 12.59 -10.86 9.07
CA ALA A 8 12.81 -11.22 7.68
C ALA A 8 11.80 -12.27 7.19
N GLY A 9 11.47 -12.21 5.91
CA GLY A 9 10.67 -13.23 5.24
C GLY A 9 11.49 -14.50 4.97
N GLU A 10 10.78 -15.53 4.49
CA GLU A 10 11.42 -16.73 3.95
C GLU A 10 11.89 -16.51 2.50
N TRP A 11 12.73 -17.44 2.01
CA TRP A 11 13.06 -17.47 0.59
C TRP A 11 11.89 -18.06 -0.20
N LEU A 12 11.23 -17.22 -0.98
CA LEU A 12 10.12 -17.60 -1.86
C LEU A 12 10.64 -17.87 -3.26
N ALA A 13 10.17 -18.96 -3.87
CA ALA A 13 10.55 -19.39 -5.23
C ALA A 13 9.30 -19.41 -6.13
N PRO A 14 8.74 -18.25 -6.49
CA PRO A 14 7.53 -18.19 -7.29
C PRO A 14 7.78 -18.72 -8.71
N ALA A 15 6.82 -19.49 -9.22
CA ALA A 15 6.93 -20.07 -10.57
C ALA A 15 6.57 -19.09 -11.68
N ARG A 16 5.73 -18.09 -11.36
CA ARG A 16 5.14 -17.13 -12.30
C ARG A 16 5.03 -15.75 -11.66
N GLU A 17 5.29 -14.72 -12.46
CA GLU A 17 5.21 -13.31 -12.04
C GLU A 17 3.77 -12.91 -11.72
N GLU A 18 2.80 -13.38 -12.53
CA GLU A 18 1.40 -12.96 -12.36
C GLU A 18 0.77 -13.43 -11.04
N GLU A 19 1.34 -14.46 -10.42
CA GLU A 19 0.87 -15.10 -9.19
C GLU A 19 1.67 -14.66 -7.96
N PHE A 20 2.60 -13.71 -8.11
CA PHE A 20 3.51 -13.28 -7.05
C PHE A 20 3.60 -11.76 -6.95
N SER A 21 3.44 -11.25 -5.74
CA SER A 21 3.64 -9.84 -5.45
C SER A 21 5.14 -9.57 -5.25
N ASN A 22 5.80 -9.00 -6.26
CA ASN A 22 7.23 -8.76 -6.22
C ASN A 22 7.60 -7.87 -5.00
N PRO A 23 8.63 -8.25 -4.20
CA PRO A 23 8.98 -7.48 -3.01
C PRO A 23 9.38 -6.05 -3.31
N ALA A 24 8.85 -5.12 -2.51
CA ALA A 24 9.25 -3.72 -2.48
C ALA A 24 9.80 -3.31 -1.10
N ILE A 25 10.66 -2.29 -1.10
CA ILE A 25 11.21 -1.65 0.10
C ILE A 25 11.05 -0.14 0.03
N THR A 26 11.11 0.51 1.20
CA THR A 26 11.10 1.97 1.33
C THR A 26 12.29 2.45 2.15
N ASN A 27 12.64 3.72 1.99
CA ASN A 27 13.53 4.47 2.89
C ASN A 27 12.83 5.70 3.47
N PHE A 28 11.49 5.66 3.52
CA PHE A 28 10.60 6.77 3.87
C PHE A 28 10.63 7.97 2.93
N ARG A 29 11.65 8.15 2.06
CA ARG A 29 11.62 9.16 0.99
C ARG A 29 10.84 8.66 -0.24
N GLY A 30 10.88 7.37 -0.51
CA GLY A 30 10.22 6.74 -1.65
C GLY A 30 10.23 5.22 -1.54
N THR A 31 9.97 4.55 -2.66
CA THR A 31 9.86 3.10 -2.75
C THR A 31 10.56 2.56 -3.99
N VAL A 32 10.98 1.30 -3.95
CA VAL A 32 11.44 0.56 -5.12
C VAL A 32 10.98 -0.89 -5.02
N GLN A 33 10.55 -1.47 -6.14
CA GLN A 33 10.20 -2.88 -6.25
C GLN A 33 11.30 -3.65 -7.00
N ALA A 34 11.50 -4.91 -6.63
CA ALA A 34 12.24 -5.83 -7.49
C ALA A 34 11.47 -6.06 -8.79
N ALA A 35 12.17 -6.06 -9.92
CA ALA A 35 11.63 -6.61 -11.16
C ALA A 35 11.71 -8.15 -11.13
N TRP A 36 11.02 -8.82 -12.06
CA TRP A 36 11.14 -10.27 -12.28
C TRP A 36 12.49 -10.65 -12.91
N ASP A 37 13.54 -10.47 -12.12
CA ASP A 37 14.95 -10.62 -12.49
C ASP A 37 15.82 -10.62 -11.24
N VAL A 38 16.97 -11.31 -11.31
CA VAL A 38 17.90 -11.38 -10.19
C VAL A 38 18.51 -10.02 -9.84
N SER A 39 18.60 -9.08 -10.80
CA SER A 39 19.17 -7.73 -10.60
C SER A 39 18.11 -6.63 -10.70
N GLY A 40 17.19 -6.73 -11.66
CA GLY A 40 16.34 -5.61 -12.07
C GLY A 40 15.49 -4.96 -10.97
N ILE A 41 15.26 -3.66 -11.11
CA ILE A 41 14.30 -2.91 -10.28
C ILE A 41 13.17 -2.35 -11.16
N GLN A 42 12.01 -2.09 -10.57
CA GLN A 42 10.88 -1.42 -11.20
C GLN A 42 10.12 -0.57 -10.18
N TYR A 43 9.19 0.27 -10.66
CA TYR A 43 8.43 1.21 -9.82
C TYR A 43 9.28 1.91 -8.75
N TRP A 44 10.40 2.50 -9.17
CA TRP A 44 11.22 3.30 -8.28
C TRP A 44 10.61 4.68 -8.15
N ILE A 45 9.79 4.91 -7.12
CA ILE A 45 9.00 6.13 -6.95
C ILE A 45 9.54 6.96 -5.79
N CYS A 46 9.98 8.17 -6.07
CA CYS A 46 10.43 9.16 -5.09
C CYS A 46 9.74 10.50 -5.37
N ALA A 47 8.48 10.60 -4.96
CA ALA A 47 7.58 11.66 -5.40
C ALA A 47 8.19 13.08 -5.27
N PRO A 48 7.96 13.96 -6.26
CA PRO A 48 7.07 13.75 -7.39
C PRO A 48 7.71 13.03 -8.59
N THR A 49 8.94 12.51 -8.44
CA THR A 49 9.62 11.77 -9.51
C THR A 49 9.42 10.26 -9.38
N GLY A 50 9.54 9.55 -10.50
CA GLY A 50 9.54 8.10 -10.50
C GLY A 50 10.02 7.48 -11.80
N LEU A 51 10.50 6.24 -11.70
CA LEU A 51 10.90 5.40 -12.83
C LEU A 51 10.06 4.10 -12.75
N PRO A 52 8.93 4.02 -13.47
CA PRO A 52 7.97 2.92 -13.33
C PRO A 52 8.44 1.62 -14.00
N THR A 53 9.22 1.73 -15.08
CA THR A 53 9.60 0.60 -15.92
C THR A 53 10.73 -0.23 -15.32
N PRO A 54 10.76 -1.56 -15.57
CA PRO A 54 11.91 -2.39 -15.25
C PRO A 54 13.22 -1.82 -15.81
N THR A 55 14.32 -1.91 -15.06
CA THR A 55 15.66 -1.48 -15.47
C THR A 55 16.74 -2.23 -14.69
N ALA A 56 18.02 -2.04 -15.02
CA ALA A 56 19.17 -2.75 -14.44
C ALA A 56 19.06 -4.28 -14.55
N LEU A 57 18.60 -4.72 -15.72
CA LEU A 57 18.28 -6.09 -16.07
C LEU A 57 19.57 -6.88 -16.39
N LEU A 58 19.87 -7.98 -15.68
CA LEU A 58 21.03 -8.86 -15.94
C LEU A 58 20.87 -9.79 -17.17
N TYR A 59 21.94 -9.92 -17.95
CA TYR A 59 22.09 -10.82 -19.09
C TYR A 59 23.41 -11.58 -19.04
N ASP A 60 23.38 -12.85 -19.45
CA ASP A 60 24.57 -13.70 -19.63
C ASP A 60 25.09 -13.60 -21.05
N ARG A 61 26.42 -13.56 -21.21
CA ARG A 61 27.04 -13.81 -22.52
C ARG A 61 27.11 -15.31 -22.77
N THR A 62 26.48 -15.76 -23.86
CA THR A 62 26.55 -17.15 -24.36
C THR A 62 27.20 -17.19 -25.74
N ASP A 63 27.48 -18.40 -26.25
CA ASP A 63 27.98 -18.61 -27.63
C ASP A 63 27.06 -17.97 -28.69
N GLY A 64 25.76 -17.91 -28.41
CA GLY A 64 24.74 -17.31 -29.27
C GLY A 64 24.43 -15.84 -29.00
N GLY A 65 25.29 -15.12 -28.26
CA GLY A 65 25.07 -13.72 -27.87
C GLY A 65 24.55 -13.56 -26.44
N TYR A 66 24.01 -12.39 -26.12
CA TYR A 66 23.46 -12.12 -24.79
C TYR A 66 22.04 -12.65 -24.63
N ARG A 67 21.77 -13.32 -23.51
CA ARG A 67 20.44 -13.79 -23.13
C ARG A 67 20.09 -13.32 -21.73
N ARG A 68 18.79 -13.14 -21.50
CA ARG A 68 18.28 -12.76 -20.19
C ARG A 68 18.74 -13.78 -19.16
N HIS A 69 19.36 -13.31 -18.07
CA HIS A 69 19.72 -14.19 -16.97
C HIS A 69 18.47 -14.85 -16.38
N SER A 70 18.66 -16.01 -15.76
CA SER A 70 17.59 -16.89 -15.28
C SER A 70 16.35 -16.16 -14.75
N ARG A 71 15.18 -16.55 -15.26
CA ARG A 71 13.88 -16.02 -14.80
C ARG A 71 13.30 -16.81 -13.62
N GLN A 72 14.00 -17.84 -13.16
CA GLN A 72 13.64 -18.61 -11.97
C GLN A 72 14.34 -17.97 -10.78
N VAL A 73 13.76 -16.86 -10.30
CA VAL A 73 14.34 -16.03 -9.24
C VAL A 73 13.71 -16.39 -7.91
N ARG A 74 14.55 -16.58 -6.89
CA ARG A 74 14.11 -16.67 -5.49
C ARG A 74 14.21 -15.29 -4.86
N PHE A 75 13.26 -14.94 -4.00
CA PHE A 75 13.20 -13.64 -3.34
C PHE A 75 13.14 -13.82 -1.83
N ARG A 76 13.79 -12.93 -1.09
CA ARG A 76 13.60 -12.78 0.36
C ARG A 76 13.49 -11.31 0.71
N TRP A 77 12.48 -10.98 1.51
CA TRP A 77 12.21 -9.62 1.94
C TRP A 77 12.76 -9.35 3.35
N ARG A 78 13.33 -8.17 3.53
CA ARG A 78 13.62 -7.53 4.82
C ARG A 78 13.12 -6.09 4.76
N ALA A 79 12.85 -5.48 5.91
CA ALA A 79 12.39 -4.09 5.97
C ALA A 79 13.29 -3.11 5.19
N TYR A 80 14.61 -3.31 5.26
CA TYR A 80 15.61 -2.44 4.65
C TYR A 80 16.22 -2.99 3.35
N GLU A 81 15.86 -4.21 2.91
CA GLU A 81 16.56 -4.91 1.83
C GLU A 81 15.68 -5.94 1.11
N VAL A 82 15.83 -6.04 -0.21
CA VAL A 82 15.33 -7.18 -1.00
C VAL A 82 16.51 -8.01 -1.47
N GLU A 83 16.52 -9.29 -1.13
CA GLU A 83 17.53 -10.26 -1.54
C GLU A 83 16.97 -11.18 -2.63
N ARG A 84 17.82 -11.52 -3.61
CA ARG A 84 17.46 -12.41 -4.73
C ARG A 84 18.56 -13.40 -5.03
N GLU A 85 18.16 -14.57 -5.51
CA GLU A 85 19.08 -15.62 -6.00
C GLU A 85 18.54 -16.22 -7.30
N ALA A 86 19.41 -16.37 -8.29
CA ALA A 86 19.12 -17.13 -9.51
C ALA A 86 20.42 -17.63 -10.14
N ASP A 87 20.49 -18.91 -10.51
CA ASP A 87 21.59 -19.54 -11.26
C ASP A 87 23.02 -19.10 -10.89
N GLY A 88 23.32 -19.06 -9.57
CA GLY A 88 24.64 -18.71 -9.05
C GLY A 88 24.93 -17.21 -8.94
N VAL A 89 23.92 -16.37 -9.12
CA VAL A 89 23.98 -14.92 -8.86
C VAL A 89 23.09 -14.62 -7.65
N ALA A 90 23.65 -13.94 -6.65
CA ALA A 90 22.91 -13.42 -5.51
C ALA A 90 22.96 -11.89 -5.53
N THR A 91 21.82 -11.22 -5.33
CA THR A 91 21.78 -9.76 -5.20
C THR A 91 21.09 -9.31 -3.94
N ALA A 92 21.45 -8.13 -3.47
CA ALA A 92 20.76 -7.42 -2.42
C ALA A 92 20.53 -5.97 -2.87
N THR A 93 19.30 -5.47 -2.72
CA THR A 93 18.92 -4.09 -3.06
C THR A 93 18.52 -3.34 -1.81
N ARG A 94 19.05 -2.13 -1.64
CA ARG A 94 18.70 -1.18 -0.57
C ARG A 94 18.37 0.19 -1.14
N MET A 95 17.66 0.99 -0.36
CA MET A 95 17.50 2.43 -0.62
C MET A 95 18.28 3.24 0.40
N ALA A 96 19.03 4.26 -0.03
CA ALA A 96 19.83 5.07 0.89
C ALA A 96 18.96 5.93 1.81
N GLU A 97 19.35 6.12 3.06
CA GLU A 97 18.59 6.86 4.09
C GLU A 97 18.06 8.22 3.57
N GLY A 98 16.72 8.35 3.49
CA GLY A 98 16.04 9.62 3.18
C GLY A 98 16.31 10.21 1.79
N LYS A 99 16.92 9.47 0.86
CA LYS A 99 17.35 9.99 -0.46
C LYS A 99 16.72 9.24 -1.63
N PRO A 100 16.52 9.87 -2.80
CA PRO A 100 16.08 9.16 -4.00
C PRO A 100 17.24 8.38 -4.63
N ILE A 101 17.76 7.38 -3.91
CA ILE A 101 18.94 6.58 -4.28
C ILE A 101 18.65 5.10 -4.05
N VAL A 102 18.91 4.29 -5.08
CA VAL A 102 18.91 2.82 -5.00
C VAL A 102 20.35 2.31 -5.08
N LEU A 103 20.66 1.32 -4.24
CA LEU A 103 21.96 0.68 -4.13
C LEU A 103 21.77 -0.82 -4.35
N GLN A 104 22.65 -1.46 -5.12
CA GLN A 104 22.62 -2.91 -5.28
C GLN A 104 24.01 -3.51 -5.24
N ARG A 105 24.12 -4.63 -4.52
CA ARG A 105 25.26 -5.54 -4.58
C ARG A 105 24.89 -6.80 -5.32
N MET A 106 25.87 -7.34 -6.05
CA MET A 106 25.73 -8.56 -6.83
C MET A 106 26.95 -9.45 -6.61
N ARG A 107 26.72 -10.68 -6.17
CA ARG A 107 27.75 -11.69 -5.99
C ARG A 107 27.57 -12.80 -7.00
N PHE A 108 28.66 -13.21 -7.63
CA PHE A 108 28.68 -14.26 -8.66
C PHE A 108 29.43 -15.47 -8.14
N GLU A 109 28.78 -16.63 -8.04
CA GLU A 109 29.42 -17.87 -7.62
C GLU A 109 30.45 -18.36 -8.64
N ARG A 110 30.19 -18.12 -9.93
CA ARG A 110 31.06 -18.51 -11.04
C ARG A 110 31.39 -17.29 -11.90
N GLY A 111 32.64 -17.21 -12.31
CA GLY A 111 33.13 -16.19 -13.22
C GLY A 111 32.50 -16.33 -14.60
N GLY A 112 32.43 -15.20 -15.30
CA GLY A 112 31.76 -15.12 -16.59
C GLY A 112 31.68 -13.70 -17.12
N LYS A 113 31.07 -13.58 -18.31
CA LYS A 113 30.79 -12.29 -18.95
C LYS A 113 29.31 -12.01 -18.89
N PHE A 114 28.98 -10.82 -18.42
CA PHE A 114 27.62 -10.40 -18.13
C PHE A 114 27.37 -9.01 -18.69
N ALA A 115 26.10 -8.65 -18.82
CA ALA A 115 25.68 -7.31 -19.13
C ALA A 115 24.52 -6.88 -18.23
N LEU A 116 24.57 -5.64 -17.74
CA LEU A 116 23.42 -4.96 -17.14
C LEU A 116 22.80 -4.03 -18.17
N VAL A 117 21.48 -4.13 -18.34
CA VAL A 117 20.71 -3.38 -19.31
C VAL A 117 19.84 -2.35 -18.59
N PHE A 118 20.09 -1.08 -18.88
CA PHE A 118 19.43 0.07 -18.31
C PHE A 118 18.55 0.74 -19.37
N HIS A 119 17.27 0.87 -19.06
CA HIS A 119 16.30 1.59 -19.86
C HIS A 119 15.25 2.18 -18.92
N GLY A 120 14.28 2.87 -19.50
CA GLY A 120 13.13 3.34 -18.75
C GLY A 120 12.93 4.84 -18.85
N LEU A 121 11.76 5.25 -18.38
CA LEU A 121 11.28 6.60 -18.54
C LEU A 121 11.21 7.26 -17.16
N PRO A 122 12.25 8.01 -16.75
CA PRO A 122 12.16 8.81 -15.53
C PRO A 122 11.13 9.92 -15.76
N ARG A 123 10.18 10.07 -14.84
CA ARG A 123 9.11 11.07 -14.96
C ARG A 123 8.95 11.91 -13.72
N VAL A 124 8.50 13.14 -13.91
CA VAL A 124 7.81 13.93 -12.88
C VAL A 124 6.30 13.79 -13.11
N TRP A 125 5.56 13.31 -12.12
CA TRP A 125 4.13 13.03 -12.25
C TRP A 125 3.29 14.16 -11.66
N ARG A 126 2.12 14.38 -12.27
CA ARG A 126 0.99 15.10 -11.66
C ARG A 126 0.08 14.05 -11.03
N PHE A 127 0.06 13.97 -9.70
CA PHE A 127 -0.65 12.90 -8.98
C PHE A 127 -2.15 13.19 -8.73
N VAL A 128 -2.64 14.38 -9.11
CA VAL A 128 -4.07 14.76 -8.93
C VAL A 128 -4.99 14.19 -10.02
N ASP A 129 -4.45 13.79 -11.17
CA ASP A 129 -5.22 13.21 -12.28
C ASP A 129 -5.04 11.68 -12.30
N TYR A 130 -5.52 11.00 -11.26
CA TYR A 130 -5.58 9.54 -11.26
C TYR A 130 -6.59 9.10 -12.36
N TRP A 131 -6.18 8.16 -13.22
CA TRP A 131 -6.95 7.49 -14.29
C TRP A 131 -7.30 8.22 -15.60
N ASN A 132 -7.07 9.54 -15.80
CA ASN A 132 -7.72 10.24 -16.92
C ASN A 132 -6.86 11.20 -17.78
N LEU A 133 -5.59 10.89 -18.03
CA LEU A 133 -4.87 11.57 -19.12
C LEU A 133 -4.82 10.68 -20.37
N PRO A 134 -5.44 11.08 -21.50
CA PRO A 134 -5.20 10.39 -22.76
C PRO A 134 -3.70 10.45 -23.08
N PRO A 135 -3.10 9.39 -23.63
CA PRO A 135 -1.70 9.44 -24.04
C PRO A 135 -1.56 10.42 -25.21
N GLU A 136 -1.19 11.67 -24.94
CA GLU A 136 -0.66 12.56 -25.97
C GLU A 136 0.77 12.14 -26.34
N ASN A 137 1.07 12.02 -27.65
CA ASN A 137 2.38 11.78 -28.28
C ASN A 137 3.44 11.13 -27.37
N GLU A 138 3.69 9.82 -27.51
CA GLU A 138 4.61 9.03 -26.66
C GLU A 138 5.83 9.83 -26.16
N PRO A 139 5.97 10.07 -24.83
CA PRO A 139 7.14 10.73 -24.28
C PRO A 139 8.40 9.99 -24.69
N MET A 140 9.38 10.72 -25.22
CA MET A 140 10.66 10.14 -25.58
C MET A 140 11.57 10.18 -24.36
N PHE A 141 11.94 9.01 -23.85
CA PHE A 141 13.08 8.90 -22.97
C PHE A 141 14.35 8.73 -23.79
N ASN A 142 15.46 9.21 -23.25
CA ASN A 142 16.76 9.03 -23.86
C ASN A 142 17.73 8.45 -22.85
N VAL A 143 18.70 7.71 -23.38
CA VAL A 143 19.87 7.23 -22.63
C VAL A 143 21.10 7.84 -23.28
N THR A 144 22.00 8.36 -22.47
CA THR A 144 23.34 8.79 -22.86
C THR A 144 24.37 8.16 -21.93
N ALA A 145 25.57 7.88 -22.45
CA ALA A 145 26.65 7.32 -21.64
C ALA A 145 27.31 8.43 -20.80
N THR A 146 27.60 8.13 -19.54
CA THR A 146 28.51 8.92 -18.70
C THR A 146 29.84 8.16 -18.57
N PRO A 147 30.92 8.76 -18.03
CA PRO A 147 32.19 8.05 -17.83
C PRO A 147 32.06 6.77 -16.99
N ASP A 148 31.05 6.71 -16.14
CA ASP A 148 30.86 5.70 -15.10
C ASP A 148 29.47 5.03 -15.13
N GLY A 149 28.69 5.22 -16.20
CA GLY A 149 27.32 4.72 -16.27
C GLY A 149 26.46 5.39 -17.33
N PHE A 150 25.23 5.77 -16.94
CA PHE A 150 24.22 6.29 -17.85
C PHE A 150 23.47 7.47 -17.24
N PHE A 151 23.05 8.38 -18.11
CA PHE A 151 22.11 9.45 -17.80
C PHE A 151 20.85 9.26 -18.62
N LEU A 152 19.71 9.21 -17.94
CA LEU A 152 18.38 9.04 -18.49
C LEU A 152 17.56 10.31 -18.26
N ASP A 153 16.91 10.80 -19.30
CA ASP A 153 16.05 11.98 -19.27
C ASP A 153 14.74 11.74 -20.04
N ASP A 154 13.67 12.39 -19.58
CA ASP A 154 12.43 12.55 -20.32
C ASP A 154 12.36 13.93 -20.97
N THR A 155 12.11 13.93 -22.28
CA THR A 155 11.89 15.15 -23.09
C THR A 155 10.68 15.99 -22.66
N LYS A 156 9.78 15.46 -21.82
CA LYS A 156 8.57 16.18 -21.38
C LYS A 156 8.61 16.60 -19.92
N THR A 157 8.83 15.70 -18.96
CA THR A 157 8.56 15.97 -17.54
C THR A 157 9.77 16.44 -16.72
N PHE A 158 10.93 16.70 -17.35
CA PHE A 158 12.22 17.04 -16.67
C PHE A 158 12.72 15.99 -15.67
N GLY A 159 12.07 14.82 -15.63
CA GLY A 159 12.49 13.71 -14.78
C GLY A 159 13.79 13.14 -15.31
N VAL A 160 14.73 12.90 -14.40
CA VAL A 160 16.02 12.30 -14.75
C VAL A 160 16.42 11.20 -13.77
N ALA A 161 17.24 10.28 -14.28
CA ALA A 161 17.91 9.28 -13.48
C ALA A 161 19.37 9.13 -13.94
N ARG A 162 20.29 9.04 -12.99
CA ARG A 162 21.70 8.73 -13.25
C ARG A 162 22.04 7.38 -12.64
N PHE A 163 22.57 6.49 -13.47
CA PHE A 163 23.05 5.18 -13.07
C PHE A 163 24.57 5.18 -13.06
N HIS A 164 25.15 4.59 -12.04
CA HIS A 164 26.53 4.14 -12.03
C HIS A 164 26.54 2.64 -12.26
N ALA A 165 27.33 2.17 -13.22
CA ALA A 165 27.32 0.77 -13.64
C ALA A 165 28.76 0.23 -13.83
N PRO A 166 28.99 -1.07 -13.55
CA PRO A 166 30.31 -1.68 -13.68
C PRO A 166 30.70 -1.91 -15.15
N GLY A 167 32.01 -1.93 -15.41
CA GLY A 167 32.56 -2.34 -16.70
C GLY A 167 32.39 -1.31 -17.82
N ARG A 168 32.24 -1.81 -19.05
CA ARG A 168 32.22 -1.02 -20.27
C ARG A 168 30.80 -0.56 -20.59
N VAL A 169 30.57 0.74 -20.55
CA VAL A 169 29.28 1.36 -20.82
C VAL A 169 29.12 1.77 -22.29
N ARG A 170 27.99 1.39 -22.90
CA ARG A 170 27.64 1.67 -24.29
C ARG A 170 26.15 1.95 -24.41
N VAL A 171 25.76 2.77 -25.38
CA VAL A 171 24.36 3.12 -25.63
C VAL A 171 23.95 2.63 -27.00
N TYR A 172 22.73 2.11 -27.10
CA TYR A 172 22.14 1.52 -28.30
C TYR A 172 20.77 2.13 -28.58
N ARG A 173 20.36 2.10 -29.86
CA ARG A 173 19.07 2.64 -30.30
C ARG A 173 17.91 2.02 -29.53
N ASP A 174 17.96 0.70 -29.31
CA ASP A 174 17.01 -0.10 -28.57
C ASP A 174 17.67 -1.43 -28.17
N LEU A 175 16.90 -2.34 -27.54
CA LEU A 175 17.40 -3.62 -27.06
C LEU A 175 17.80 -4.56 -28.21
N ASP A 176 17.08 -4.52 -29.33
CA ASP A 176 17.32 -5.41 -30.46
C ASP A 176 18.59 -4.99 -31.21
N ALA A 177 18.82 -3.68 -31.39
CA ALA A 177 20.07 -3.16 -31.96
C ALA A 177 21.31 -3.65 -31.18
N TRP A 178 21.25 -3.70 -29.84
CA TRP A 178 22.32 -4.28 -29.04
C TRP A 178 22.48 -5.79 -29.28
N ARG A 179 21.36 -6.53 -29.28
CA ARG A 179 21.37 -8.01 -29.43
C ARG A 179 21.83 -8.44 -30.82
N ASP A 180 21.53 -7.65 -31.84
CA ASP A 180 21.94 -7.86 -33.23
C ASP A 180 23.39 -7.41 -33.48
N GLY A 181 24.03 -6.77 -32.50
CA GLY A 181 25.43 -6.35 -32.56
C GLY A 181 25.65 -5.09 -33.41
N GLU A 182 24.65 -4.22 -33.52
CA GLU A 182 24.81 -2.91 -34.15
C GLU A 182 25.84 -2.04 -33.41
N GLU A 183 26.38 -1.03 -34.10
CA GLU A 183 27.33 -0.10 -33.49
C GLU A 183 26.65 0.79 -32.41
N PRO A 184 27.33 1.10 -31.30
CA PRO A 184 26.82 2.02 -30.29
C PRO A 184 26.54 3.41 -30.86
N VAL A 185 25.55 4.09 -30.29
CA VAL A 185 25.16 5.46 -30.60
C VAL A 185 25.44 6.39 -29.42
N GLU A 186 25.58 7.69 -29.67
CA GLU A 186 25.77 8.69 -28.61
C GLU A 186 24.52 8.85 -27.72
N ARG A 187 23.34 8.78 -28.36
CA ARG A 187 22.02 8.90 -27.73
C ARG A 187 21.10 7.81 -28.26
N GLY A 188 20.50 7.05 -27.35
CA GLY A 188 19.65 5.91 -27.69
C GLY A 188 18.55 5.67 -26.65
N LYS A 189 18.01 4.46 -26.61
CA LYS A 189 16.98 4.04 -25.63
C LYS A 189 17.45 2.95 -24.67
N VAL A 190 18.64 2.41 -24.87
CA VAL A 190 19.18 1.35 -24.00
C VAL A 190 20.64 1.63 -23.70
N GLY A 191 20.97 1.66 -22.40
CA GLY A 191 22.33 1.63 -21.90
C GLY A 191 22.70 0.20 -21.54
N VAL A 192 23.88 -0.24 -21.96
CA VAL A 192 24.41 -1.58 -21.67
C VAL A 192 25.77 -1.44 -21.03
N ALA A 193 25.91 -2.01 -19.83
CA ALA A 193 27.17 -2.11 -19.12
C ALA A 193 27.66 -3.55 -19.19
N GLU A 194 28.70 -3.80 -20.01
CA GLU A 194 29.30 -5.12 -20.20
C GLU A 194 30.50 -5.30 -19.25
N PHE A 195 30.53 -6.39 -18.49
CA PHE A 195 31.59 -6.65 -17.52
C PHE A 195 31.94 -8.13 -17.43
N GLU A 196 33.11 -8.41 -16.88
CA GLU A 196 33.62 -9.75 -16.62
C GLU A 196 33.89 -9.86 -15.12
N VAL A 197 33.50 -10.98 -14.53
CA VAL A 197 33.69 -11.27 -13.11
C VAL A 197 34.46 -12.57 -12.93
N ALA A 198 35.25 -12.66 -11.87
CA ALA A 198 35.90 -13.88 -11.40
C ALA A 198 34.97 -14.70 -10.49
N ASP A 199 35.37 -15.95 -10.22
CA ASP A 199 34.68 -16.82 -9.26
C ASP A 199 34.59 -16.15 -7.88
N GLY A 200 33.38 -16.01 -7.36
CA GLY A 200 33.12 -15.42 -6.05
C GLY A 200 33.20 -13.89 -5.99
N GLU A 201 33.39 -13.21 -7.11
CA GLU A 201 33.50 -11.75 -7.15
C GLU A 201 32.17 -11.07 -6.80
N GLU A 202 32.29 -9.91 -6.13
CA GLU A 202 31.18 -9.02 -5.81
C GLU A 202 31.37 -7.69 -6.53
N ILE A 203 30.32 -7.22 -7.17
CA ILE A 203 30.25 -5.90 -7.81
C ILE A 203 29.02 -5.14 -7.30
N ALA A 204 28.98 -3.84 -7.58
CA ALA A 204 27.86 -3.00 -7.22
C ALA A 204 27.45 -2.08 -8.38
N TRP A 205 26.18 -1.69 -8.37
CA TRP A 205 25.67 -0.57 -9.14
C TRP A 205 24.74 0.25 -8.25
N TRP A 206 24.56 1.52 -8.59
CA TRP A 206 23.62 2.40 -7.89
C TRP A 206 23.02 3.41 -8.84
N ALA A 207 21.91 4.02 -8.42
CA ALA A 207 21.25 5.03 -9.21
C ALA A 207 20.70 6.14 -8.32
N THR A 208 20.63 7.36 -8.87
CA THR A 208 19.93 8.50 -8.27
C THR A 208 18.89 9.05 -9.23
N GLN A 209 17.74 9.50 -8.72
CA GLN A 209 16.69 10.13 -9.53
C GLN A 209 16.26 11.47 -8.97
N GLY A 210 15.65 12.31 -9.82
CA GLY A 210 15.20 13.64 -9.44
C GLY A 210 15.07 14.56 -10.65
N TYR A 211 15.59 15.77 -10.52
CA TYR A 211 15.64 16.81 -11.55
C TYR A 211 17.11 17.09 -11.96
N GLU A 212 17.32 17.57 -13.20
CA GLU A 212 18.65 17.77 -13.81
C GLU A 212 19.68 18.52 -12.94
N GLU A 213 19.25 19.53 -12.17
CA GLU A 213 20.16 20.44 -11.46
C GLU A 213 20.53 19.97 -10.04
N GLU A 214 19.89 18.92 -9.51
CA GLU A 214 19.97 18.56 -8.08
C GLU A 214 20.05 17.05 -7.80
N LEU A 215 20.57 16.25 -8.74
CA LEU A 215 20.76 14.83 -8.49
C LEU A 215 21.72 14.60 -7.32
N PRO A 216 21.30 13.87 -6.26
CA PRO A 216 22.20 13.58 -5.15
C PRO A 216 23.36 12.72 -5.65
N LEU A 217 24.54 12.92 -5.05
CA LEU A 217 25.72 12.13 -5.35
C LEU A 217 25.87 11.00 -4.33
N VAL A 218 26.22 9.81 -4.81
CA VAL A 218 26.72 8.72 -3.96
C VAL A 218 28.23 8.88 -3.86
N GLY A 219 28.69 9.54 -2.79
CA GLY A 219 30.13 9.74 -2.58
C GLY A 219 30.86 8.49 -2.06
N ASP A 220 30.16 7.61 -1.36
CA ASP A 220 30.71 6.41 -0.72
C ASP A 220 29.61 5.35 -0.62
N PHE A 221 29.70 4.34 -1.47
CA PHE A 221 28.72 3.27 -1.55
C PHE A 221 28.60 2.50 -0.23
N GLU A 222 29.72 2.16 0.41
CA GLU A 222 29.75 1.35 1.64
C GLU A 222 29.06 2.06 2.81
N ARG A 223 29.28 3.37 2.92
CA ARG A 223 28.60 4.17 3.94
C ARG A 223 27.09 4.23 3.71
N GLU A 224 26.63 4.52 2.48
CA GLU A 224 25.20 4.58 2.19
C GLU A 224 24.53 3.21 2.34
N TRP A 225 25.23 2.12 1.96
CA TRP A 225 24.77 0.74 2.13
C TRP A 225 24.53 0.37 3.59
N ARG A 226 25.48 0.72 4.47
CA ARG A 226 25.36 0.50 5.92
C ARG A 226 24.25 1.36 6.53
N ARG A 227 24.22 2.66 6.21
CA ARG A 227 23.20 3.60 6.72
C ARG A 227 21.78 3.21 6.35
N ALA A 228 21.55 2.60 5.19
CA ALA A 228 20.23 2.12 4.80
C ALA A 228 19.62 1.14 5.82
N LYS A 229 20.42 0.23 6.38
CA LYS A 229 19.98 -0.69 7.44
C LYS A 229 19.87 0.04 8.79
N GLU A 230 20.92 0.76 9.19
CA GLU A 230 20.96 1.44 10.50
C GLU A 230 19.79 2.42 10.66
N HIS A 231 19.41 3.15 9.61
CA HIS A 231 18.27 4.05 9.66
C HIS A 231 16.94 3.33 9.91
N TRP A 232 16.73 2.18 9.29
CA TRP A 232 15.56 1.36 9.55
C TRP A 232 15.52 0.82 10.98
N GLU A 233 16.67 0.39 11.51
CA GLU A 233 16.80 -0.04 12.90
C GLU A 233 16.51 1.11 13.88
N GLU A 234 17.00 2.32 13.60
CA GLU A 234 16.71 3.54 14.37
C GLU A 234 15.21 3.87 14.36
N VAL A 235 14.55 3.79 13.19
CA VAL A 235 13.09 4.04 13.07
C VAL A 235 12.28 2.94 13.77
N TRP A 236 12.70 1.68 13.67
CA TRP A 236 12.05 0.56 14.33
C TRP A 236 12.10 0.68 15.85
N GLU A 237 13.28 0.97 16.41
CA GLU A 237 13.44 1.22 17.85
C GLU A 237 12.63 2.44 18.30
N ALA A 238 12.64 3.51 17.51
CA ALA A 238 11.89 4.73 17.80
C ALA A 238 10.38 4.49 17.91
N ALA A 239 9.81 3.58 17.11
CA ALA A 239 8.38 3.28 17.15
C ALA A 239 7.89 2.80 18.53
N PHE A 240 8.78 2.28 19.38
CA PHE A 240 8.46 1.77 20.72
C PHE A 240 9.15 2.56 21.85
N THR A 241 9.79 3.69 21.52
CA THR A 241 10.58 4.47 22.47
C THR A 241 9.90 5.81 22.77
N PRO A 242 9.51 6.10 24.03
CA PRO A 242 8.98 7.41 24.40
C PRO A 242 9.99 8.54 24.14
N GLY A 243 9.52 9.68 23.62
CA GLY A 243 10.37 10.85 23.38
C GLY A 243 11.43 10.65 22.28
N ASN A 244 11.20 9.70 21.38
CA ASN A 244 12.04 9.50 20.20
C ASN A 244 11.96 10.70 19.23
N ARG A 245 12.87 10.73 18.25
CA ARG A 245 12.96 11.83 17.26
C ARG A 245 12.15 11.61 15.97
N HIS A 246 11.59 10.41 15.76
CA HIS A 246 10.99 10.01 14.49
C HIS A 246 9.47 10.16 14.48
N PHE A 247 8.84 9.97 15.63
CA PHE A 247 7.38 9.99 15.79
C PHE A 247 6.98 10.91 16.95
N SER A 248 5.78 11.50 16.83
CA SER A 248 5.23 12.36 17.88
C SER A 248 4.71 11.59 19.10
N GLY A 249 4.55 10.27 18.99
CA GLY A 249 4.20 9.35 20.07
C GLY A 249 5.07 8.11 20.06
N TYR A 250 4.52 6.98 20.53
CA TYR A 250 5.17 5.67 20.55
C TYR A 250 4.11 4.58 20.76
N LEU A 251 4.45 3.34 20.40
CA LEU A 251 3.61 2.17 20.64
C LEU A 251 4.07 1.44 21.91
N PRO A 252 3.14 0.94 22.73
CA PRO A 252 3.49 -0.07 23.72
C PRO A 252 3.92 -1.37 23.01
N TYR A 253 4.83 -2.12 23.63
CA TYR A 253 5.25 -3.43 23.15
C TYR A 253 4.53 -4.52 23.96
N PRO A 254 3.54 -5.25 23.40
CA PRO A 254 2.72 -6.18 24.17
C PRO A 254 3.48 -7.47 24.51
N GLU A 255 3.20 -8.03 25.69
CA GLU A 255 3.55 -9.42 26.01
C GLU A 255 2.49 -10.33 25.39
N THR A 256 2.79 -10.90 24.22
CA THR A 256 1.85 -11.72 23.46
C THR A 256 2.58 -12.83 22.73
N GLU A 257 1.88 -13.93 22.49
CA GLU A 257 2.37 -15.00 21.62
C GLU A 257 2.27 -14.65 20.13
N PHE A 258 1.52 -13.61 19.78
CA PHE A 258 1.40 -13.06 18.42
C PHE A 258 2.45 -11.95 18.16
N GLU A 259 3.63 -12.03 18.80
CA GLU A 259 4.67 -10.98 18.75
C GLU A 259 5.08 -10.67 17.30
N ARG A 260 5.21 -11.70 16.44
CA ARG A 260 5.54 -11.52 15.03
C ARG A 260 4.40 -10.85 14.28
N LEU A 261 3.17 -11.33 14.43
CA LEU A 261 2.00 -10.72 13.78
C LEU A 261 1.83 -9.24 14.18
N PHE A 262 2.02 -8.91 15.47
CA PHE A 262 2.05 -7.53 15.96
C PHE A 262 3.13 -6.70 15.27
N CYS A 263 4.38 -7.17 15.30
CA CYS A 263 5.50 -6.45 14.70
C CYS A 263 5.31 -6.22 13.19
N MET A 264 4.78 -7.22 12.50
CA MET A 264 4.53 -7.15 11.06
C MET A 264 3.39 -6.20 10.72
N GLY A 265 2.36 -6.10 11.56
CA GLY A 265 1.35 -5.03 11.46
C GLY A 265 1.95 -3.63 11.62
N VAL A 266 2.88 -3.43 12.57
CA VAL A 266 3.59 -2.16 12.73
C VAL A 266 4.46 -1.84 11.52
N ILE A 267 5.25 -2.82 11.04
CA ILE A 267 6.07 -2.66 9.83
C ILE A 267 5.21 -2.32 8.61
N THR A 268 4.04 -2.95 8.45
CA THR A 268 3.09 -2.64 7.39
C THR A 268 2.70 -1.15 7.40
N LEU A 269 2.41 -0.56 8.56
CA LEU A 269 2.17 0.88 8.67
C LEU A 269 3.42 1.70 8.32
N LEU A 270 4.60 1.32 8.83
CA LEU A 270 5.83 2.08 8.58
C LEU A 270 6.23 2.08 7.10
N ASN A 271 5.93 1.02 6.36
CA ASN A 271 6.18 0.94 4.91
C ASN A 271 5.39 1.98 4.10
N THR A 272 4.27 2.48 4.64
CA THR A 272 3.49 3.53 3.99
C THR A 272 3.86 4.94 4.43
N ARG A 273 4.76 5.09 5.40
CA ARG A 273 5.24 6.41 5.84
C ARG A 273 6.08 7.08 4.75
N ARG A 274 5.84 8.36 4.51
CA ARG A 274 6.60 9.21 3.59
C ARG A 274 7.09 10.46 4.31
N ILE A 275 8.33 10.83 4.06
CA ILE A 275 8.93 12.12 4.40
C ILE A 275 9.17 12.84 3.07
N ASN A 276 8.31 13.80 2.77
CA ASN A 276 8.42 14.55 1.53
C ASN A 276 9.36 15.75 1.72
N PRO A 277 10.28 15.98 0.78
CA PRO A 277 11.01 17.24 0.76
C PRO A 277 10.05 18.40 0.43
N PRO A 278 10.44 19.64 0.71
CA PRO A 278 9.75 20.81 0.15
C PRO A 278 9.59 20.67 -1.36
N ALA A 279 8.48 21.19 -1.90
CA ALA A 279 8.26 21.22 -3.35
C ALA A 279 9.40 21.98 -4.04
N HIS A 280 9.99 21.38 -5.06
CA HIS A 280 11.00 22.05 -5.87
C HIS A 280 10.29 23.04 -6.83
N PRO A 281 10.85 24.23 -7.14
CA PRO A 281 10.18 25.17 -8.06
C PRO A 281 9.80 24.56 -9.42
N ARG A 282 10.61 23.61 -9.92
CA ARG A 282 10.25 22.85 -11.14
C ARG A 282 9.12 21.84 -10.95
N SER A 283 8.85 21.32 -9.75
CA SER A 283 7.67 20.45 -9.55
C SER A 283 6.36 21.22 -9.67
N ASN A 284 6.39 22.53 -9.41
CA ASN A 284 5.25 23.42 -9.67
C ASN A 284 5.04 23.72 -11.16
N ILE A 285 5.95 23.23 -12.03
CA ILE A 285 5.94 23.45 -13.48
C ILE A 285 6.12 22.11 -14.18
N ALA A 286 5.01 21.44 -14.47
CA ALA A 286 5.04 20.26 -15.35
C ALA A 286 4.83 20.70 -16.80
N THR A 287 5.75 20.35 -17.68
CA THR A 287 5.54 20.42 -19.13
C THR A 287 5.03 19.08 -19.63
N GLY A 288 3.76 19.01 -20.00
CA GLY A 288 3.14 17.79 -20.51
C GLY A 288 1.99 18.14 -21.41
N GLY A 289 2.21 18.02 -22.73
CA GLY A 289 1.26 18.48 -23.74
C GLY A 289 1.38 19.99 -23.99
N GLN A 290 0.53 20.55 -24.85
CA GLN A 290 0.48 22.00 -25.14
C GLN A 290 0.10 22.88 -23.92
N CYS A 291 0.09 22.31 -22.72
CA CYS A 291 -0.22 22.99 -21.48
C CYS A 291 1.00 23.02 -20.57
N ILE A 292 1.48 24.23 -20.32
CA ILE A 292 2.31 24.54 -19.16
C ILE A 292 1.32 24.74 -18.02
N TRP A 293 1.33 23.85 -17.04
CA TRP A 293 0.56 24.07 -15.82
C TRP A 293 1.48 24.68 -14.77
N VAL A 294 0.99 25.72 -14.11
CA VAL A 294 1.60 26.29 -12.92
C VAL A 294 0.63 26.03 -11.79
N GLN A 295 1.02 25.15 -10.88
CA GLN A 295 0.25 24.88 -9.68
C GLN A 295 1.21 24.84 -8.51
N GLU A 296 0.94 25.68 -7.51
CA GLU A 296 1.69 25.65 -6.26
C GLU A 296 1.33 24.37 -5.51
N MET A 297 2.33 23.51 -5.33
CA MET A 297 2.21 22.31 -4.51
C MET A 297 2.39 22.68 -3.04
N ASP A 298 1.57 22.11 -2.17
CA ASP A 298 1.78 22.12 -0.72
C ASP A 298 1.96 20.68 -0.20
N PRO A 299 3.17 20.08 -0.37
CA PRO A 299 3.41 18.72 0.08
C PRO A 299 3.29 18.61 1.59
N MET A 300 2.66 17.53 2.05
CA MET A 300 2.73 17.11 3.44
C MET A 300 4.16 16.73 3.80
N PRO A 301 4.83 17.38 4.78
CA PRO A 301 6.21 17.04 5.14
C PRO A 301 6.37 15.60 5.61
N VAL A 302 5.40 15.10 6.38
CA VAL A 302 5.31 13.69 6.78
C VAL A 302 3.87 13.23 6.59
N CYS A 303 3.69 12.07 5.97
CA CYS A 303 2.38 11.46 5.77
C CYS A 303 2.48 9.93 5.71
N TYR A 304 1.32 9.27 5.67
CA TYR A 304 1.11 7.86 5.44
C TYR A 304 0.23 7.73 4.21
N VAL A 305 0.77 7.06 3.20
CA VAL A 305 0.15 6.94 1.87
C VAL A 305 -0.40 5.53 1.65
N TRP A 306 -0.88 5.30 0.44
CA TRP A 306 -1.45 4.04 0.00
C TRP A 306 -0.74 3.54 -1.27
N GLY A 307 -1.06 2.32 -1.71
CA GLY A 307 -0.97 2.02 -3.13
C GLY A 307 0.45 1.89 -3.70
N ALA A 308 1.47 1.75 -2.85
CA ALA A 308 2.85 1.86 -3.32
C ALA A 308 3.45 0.47 -3.62
N PRO A 309 4.40 0.38 -4.58
CA PRO A 309 4.78 1.43 -5.52
C PRO A 309 3.93 1.48 -6.81
N GLU A 310 3.01 0.54 -7.04
CA GLU A 310 2.39 0.31 -8.37
C GLU A 310 1.13 1.15 -8.66
N GLY A 311 0.37 1.52 -7.62
CA GLY A 311 -0.95 2.14 -7.71
C GLY A 311 -0.93 3.64 -7.44
N ALA A 312 -1.32 4.07 -6.24
CA ALA A 312 -1.41 5.48 -5.86
C ALA A 312 -0.41 5.85 -4.74
N PRO A 313 0.92 5.79 -5.02
CA PRO A 313 2.00 5.87 -4.03
C PRO A 313 2.14 7.21 -3.29
N THR A 314 1.27 8.17 -3.56
CA THR A 314 1.23 9.50 -2.95
C THR A 314 -0.16 9.87 -2.40
N THR A 315 -1.14 8.99 -2.54
CA THR A 315 -2.51 9.23 -2.06
C THR A 315 -2.67 8.71 -0.64
N SER A 316 -3.33 9.47 0.21
CA SER A 316 -3.83 9.05 1.52
C SER A 316 -5.34 8.94 1.43
N PHE A 317 -5.85 7.72 1.27
CA PHE A 317 -7.27 7.43 1.19
C PHE A 317 -7.89 7.38 2.59
N LEU A 318 -9.08 7.95 2.76
CA LEU A 318 -9.76 7.97 4.04
C LEU A 318 -10.17 6.56 4.51
N TRP A 319 -10.54 5.69 3.56
CA TRP A 319 -10.86 4.29 3.87
C TRP A 319 -9.72 3.65 4.67
N GLU A 320 -8.48 3.77 4.20
CA GLU A 320 -7.30 3.21 4.86
C GLU A 320 -6.87 3.99 6.10
N VAL A 321 -6.97 5.32 6.08
CA VAL A 321 -6.73 6.13 7.28
C VAL A 321 -7.63 5.66 8.42
N SER A 322 -8.85 5.21 8.16
CA SER A 322 -9.72 4.67 9.21
C SER A 322 -9.17 3.42 9.90
N TYR A 323 -8.41 2.57 9.21
CA TYR A 323 -7.73 1.41 9.81
C TYR A 323 -6.42 1.80 10.50
N GLN A 324 -5.72 2.79 9.96
CA GLN A 324 -4.47 3.31 10.52
C GLN A 324 -4.71 4.14 11.79
N ALA A 325 -5.84 4.86 11.88
CA ALA A 325 -6.08 5.90 12.87
C ALA A 325 -5.90 5.42 14.32
N PRO A 326 -6.41 4.24 14.75
CA PRO A 326 -6.13 3.75 16.10
C PRO A 326 -4.63 3.61 16.39
N LEU A 327 -3.86 3.03 15.47
CA LEU A 327 -2.42 2.81 15.67
C LEU A 327 -1.65 4.13 15.59
N LEU A 328 -1.97 4.98 14.62
CA LEU A 328 -1.35 6.30 14.45
C LEU A 328 -1.66 7.26 15.60
N ALA A 329 -2.85 7.21 16.19
CA ALA A 329 -3.19 8.02 17.34
C ALA A 329 -2.31 7.72 18.57
N ARG A 330 -1.66 6.55 18.60
CA ARG A 330 -0.63 6.19 19.59
C ARG A 330 0.78 6.51 19.08
N LEU A 331 1.11 6.04 17.87
CA LEU A 331 2.46 6.13 17.30
C LEU A 331 2.83 7.55 16.88
N ASP A 332 2.00 8.21 16.07
CA ASP A 332 2.31 9.49 15.45
C ASP A 332 1.07 10.43 15.40
N PRO A 333 0.48 10.76 16.57
CA PRO A 333 -0.77 11.52 16.63
C PRO A 333 -0.69 12.90 15.97
N ALA A 334 0.48 13.55 15.95
CA ALA A 334 0.64 14.83 15.28
C ALA A 334 0.48 14.71 13.76
N VAL A 335 1.02 13.64 13.15
CA VAL A 335 0.87 13.39 11.71
C VAL A 335 -0.57 12.95 11.37
N LEU A 336 -1.20 12.13 12.21
CA LEU A 336 -2.62 11.79 12.04
C LEU A 336 -3.50 13.05 12.06
N ARG A 337 -3.27 13.94 13.03
CA ARG A 337 -4.00 15.22 13.12
C ARG A 337 -3.80 16.07 11.87
N ASP A 338 -2.56 16.22 11.38
CA ASP A 338 -2.28 17.01 10.17
C ASP A 338 -2.96 16.42 8.92
N GLN A 339 -2.97 15.09 8.78
CA GLN A 339 -3.71 14.42 7.70
C GLN A 339 -5.21 14.66 7.80
N LEU A 340 -5.80 14.56 9.00
CA LEU A 340 -7.22 14.81 9.19
C LEU A 340 -7.56 16.29 8.91
N GLU A 341 -6.72 17.24 9.33
CA GLU A 341 -6.89 18.67 9.02
C GLU A 341 -6.88 18.90 7.49
N ARG A 342 -5.92 18.30 6.78
CA ARG A 342 -5.83 18.41 5.32
C ARG A 342 -7.00 17.73 4.60
N MET A 343 -7.52 16.62 5.14
CA MET A 343 -8.73 15.99 4.61
C MET A 343 -9.97 16.88 4.81
N ILE A 344 -10.09 17.62 5.92
CA ILE A 344 -11.14 18.63 6.12
C ILE A 344 -11.02 19.72 5.05
N HIS A 345 -9.80 20.20 4.79
CA HIS A 345 -9.55 21.23 3.78
C HIS A 345 -9.80 20.75 2.34
N ALA A 346 -9.49 19.49 2.05
CA ALA A 346 -9.76 18.85 0.76
C ALA A 346 -11.25 18.63 0.50
N ASP A 347 -12.07 18.61 1.55
CA ASP A 347 -13.48 18.27 1.56
C ASP A 347 -13.80 16.84 1.08
N LEU A 348 -13.95 15.95 2.07
CA LEU A 348 -14.33 14.55 1.89
C LEU A 348 -15.79 14.32 1.47
N HIS A 349 -16.61 15.38 1.34
CA HIS A 349 -17.91 15.25 0.68
C HIS A 349 -17.77 15.11 -0.83
N GLU A 350 -16.64 15.51 -1.41
CA GLU A 350 -16.37 15.46 -2.86
C GLU A 350 -15.21 14.51 -3.22
N HIS A 351 -14.42 14.07 -2.24
CA HIS A 351 -13.18 13.32 -2.44
C HIS A 351 -13.07 12.10 -1.51
N TRP A 352 -12.38 11.05 -1.94
CA TRP A 352 -12.14 9.85 -1.13
C TRP A 352 -10.86 9.92 -0.28
N GLY A 353 -10.11 11.01 -0.41
CA GLY A 353 -8.81 11.14 0.24
C GLY A 353 -8.06 12.39 -0.21
N LEU A 354 -6.76 12.36 0.07
CA LEU A 354 -5.83 13.47 -0.13
C LEU A 354 -4.67 13.02 -1.02
N GLU A 355 -4.26 13.86 -1.97
CA GLU A 355 -3.00 13.70 -2.69
C GLU A 355 -1.91 14.46 -1.92
N THR A 356 -0.98 13.72 -1.32
CA THR A 356 -0.09 14.23 -0.26
C THR A 356 1.06 15.11 -0.75
N VAL A 357 1.29 15.18 -2.07
CA VAL A 357 2.36 16.01 -2.66
C VAL A 357 1.83 17.37 -3.10
N SER A 358 0.59 17.42 -3.57
CA SER A 358 -0.10 18.64 -3.99
C SER A 358 -0.88 19.29 -2.85
N GLY A 359 -1.33 18.51 -1.87
CA GLY A 359 -2.20 18.96 -0.79
C GLY A 359 -3.68 19.03 -1.17
N MET A 360 -4.07 18.51 -2.34
CA MET A 360 -5.44 18.57 -2.83
C MET A 360 -6.27 17.32 -2.52
N GLY A 361 -7.60 17.47 -2.55
CA GLY A 361 -8.51 16.33 -2.60
C GLY A 361 -8.23 15.40 -3.78
N ALA A 362 -8.36 14.10 -3.54
CA ALA A 362 -8.15 13.05 -4.52
C ALA A 362 -9.48 12.36 -4.87
N GLY A 363 -9.68 12.12 -6.16
CA GLY A 363 -10.79 11.32 -6.69
C GLY A 363 -12.18 11.92 -6.48
N MET A 364 -13.13 11.05 -6.14
CA MET A 364 -14.56 11.36 -6.07
C MET A 364 -15.12 11.05 -4.67
N TYR A 365 -16.35 11.45 -4.41
CA TYR A 365 -17.09 11.04 -3.21
C TYR A 365 -17.16 9.50 -3.07
N TYR A 366 -16.96 9.01 -1.85
CA TYR A 366 -17.08 7.60 -1.51
C TYR A 366 -17.89 7.43 -0.21
N GLY A 367 -18.83 6.47 -0.21
CA GLY A 367 -19.85 6.32 0.82
C GLY A 367 -19.32 6.05 2.22
N VAL A 368 -18.14 5.44 2.34
CA VAL A 368 -17.50 5.19 3.63
C VAL A 368 -17.17 6.49 4.37
N ASN A 369 -16.98 7.60 3.65
CA ASN A 369 -16.33 8.80 4.16
C ASN A 369 -16.97 9.33 5.44
N HIS A 370 -18.30 9.27 5.52
CA HIS A 370 -19.05 9.71 6.71
C HIS A 370 -18.66 8.95 7.97
N GLY A 371 -18.77 7.62 7.95
CA GLY A 371 -18.41 6.78 9.07
C GLY A 371 -16.91 6.76 9.34
N ALA A 372 -16.09 6.62 8.29
CA ALA A 372 -14.64 6.51 8.38
C ALA A 372 -13.99 7.77 8.96
N PHE A 373 -14.47 8.95 8.58
CA PHE A 373 -13.93 10.20 9.11
C PHE A 373 -14.23 10.36 10.61
N LEU A 374 -15.49 10.12 11.01
CA LEU A 374 -15.87 10.17 12.42
C LEU A 374 -15.12 9.12 13.25
N HIS A 375 -14.96 7.90 12.73
CA HIS A 375 -14.16 6.85 13.37
C HIS A 375 -12.68 7.26 13.56
N SER A 376 -12.08 7.87 12.55
CA SER A 376 -10.68 8.32 12.61
C SER A 376 -10.49 9.42 13.65
N VAL A 377 -11.42 10.38 13.72
CA VAL A 377 -11.43 11.46 14.71
C VAL A 377 -11.70 10.91 16.12
N GLU A 378 -12.63 9.97 16.27
CA GLU A 378 -12.90 9.28 17.54
C GLU A 378 -11.64 8.57 18.06
N ALA A 379 -10.93 7.82 17.19
CA ALA A 379 -9.69 7.16 17.54
C ALA A 379 -8.61 8.17 17.97
N TYR A 380 -8.44 9.26 17.22
CA TYR A 380 -7.52 10.33 17.58
C TYR A 380 -7.83 10.92 18.97
N VAL A 381 -9.09 11.33 19.20
CA VAL A 381 -9.52 11.95 20.46
C VAL A 381 -9.40 10.96 21.63
N ARG A 382 -9.77 9.70 21.43
CA ARG A 382 -9.70 8.66 22.47
C ARG A 382 -8.28 8.48 23.02
N HIS A 383 -7.26 8.55 22.16
CA HIS A 383 -5.87 8.30 22.57
C HIS A 383 -5.11 9.56 22.97
N THR A 384 -5.45 10.73 22.41
CA THR A 384 -4.75 11.99 22.68
C THR A 384 -5.44 12.87 23.72
N GLY A 385 -6.75 12.70 23.91
CA GLY A 385 -7.58 13.60 24.72
C GLY A 385 -7.81 14.98 24.09
N ASP A 386 -7.44 15.20 22.83
CA ASP A 386 -7.54 16.49 22.13
C ASP A 386 -8.98 16.79 21.66
N THR A 387 -9.90 16.90 22.63
CA THR A 387 -11.30 17.25 22.40
C THR A 387 -11.45 18.69 21.91
N GLU A 388 -10.52 19.59 22.28
CA GLU A 388 -10.55 20.99 21.85
C GLU A 388 -10.39 21.10 20.34
N TRP A 389 -9.43 20.37 19.75
CA TRP A 389 -9.29 20.30 18.29
C TRP A 389 -10.56 19.75 17.63
N ALA A 390 -11.10 18.63 18.11
CA ALA A 390 -12.31 18.06 17.53
C ALA A 390 -13.51 19.04 17.60
N LEU A 391 -13.68 19.76 18.72
CA LEU A 391 -14.72 20.76 18.89
C LEU A 391 -14.54 21.98 17.99
N LYS A 392 -13.30 22.38 17.66
CA LYS A 392 -13.01 23.42 16.68
C LYS A 392 -13.55 23.06 15.29
N HIS A 393 -13.57 21.78 14.94
CA HIS A 393 -14.07 21.27 13.65
C HIS A 393 -15.49 20.68 13.74
N LEU A 394 -16.23 20.99 14.81
CA LEU A 394 -17.53 20.37 15.11
C LEU A 394 -18.55 20.48 13.97
N ASP A 395 -18.62 21.61 13.27
CA ASP A 395 -19.58 21.78 12.17
C ASP A 395 -19.28 20.83 11.00
N TYR A 396 -18.00 20.60 10.71
CA TYR A 396 -17.59 19.61 9.72
C TYR A 396 -17.92 18.20 10.21
N LEU A 397 -17.61 17.85 11.46
CA LEU A 397 -17.98 16.55 12.05
C LEU A 397 -19.49 16.29 12.00
N LYS A 398 -20.31 17.30 12.31
CA LYS A 398 -21.78 17.23 12.22
C LYS A 398 -22.27 16.98 10.78
N SER A 399 -21.58 17.53 9.78
CA SER A 399 -21.94 17.30 8.37
C SER A 399 -21.77 15.83 7.93
N HIS A 400 -20.91 15.06 8.62
CA HIS A 400 -20.77 13.62 8.42
C HIS A 400 -21.78 12.79 9.22
N ALA A 401 -22.50 13.38 10.19
CA ALA A 401 -23.50 12.65 10.97
C ALA A 401 -24.72 12.29 10.11
N LYS A 402 -25.07 11.00 10.06
CA LYS A 402 -26.23 10.49 9.31
C LYS A 402 -27.22 9.79 10.25
N PRO A 403 -28.32 10.45 10.65
CA PRO A 403 -29.22 9.96 11.69
C PRO A 403 -30.26 8.91 11.26
N GLY A 404 -30.25 8.49 10.00
CA GLY A 404 -31.15 7.46 9.46
C GLY A 404 -30.44 6.64 8.39
N LEU A 405 -31.09 5.56 7.94
CA LEU A 405 -30.58 4.74 6.83
C LEU A 405 -30.25 5.62 5.63
N THR A 406 -28.97 5.67 5.32
CA THR A 406 -28.42 6.49 4.24
C THR A 406 -28.26 5.64 2.99
N ASP A 407 -28.70 6.21 1.87
CA ASP A 407 -28.42 5.73 0.52
C ASP A 407 -27.07 6.31 0.08
N TYR A 408 -26.12 5.42 -0.22
CA TYR A 408 -24.77 5.80 -0.61
C TYR A 408 -24.56 5.80 -2.14
N GLY A 409 -25.61 5.56 -2.92
CA GLY A 409 -25.56 5.47 -4.37
C GLY A 409 -25.08 4.12 -4.88
N ASP A 410 -24.66 4.09 -6.13
CA ASP A 410 -24.30 2.86 -6.84
C ASP A 410 -23.01 2.23 -6.29
N PHE A 411 -22.77 0.97 -6.65
CA PHE A 411 -21.59 0.22 -6.21
C PHE A 411 -20.24 0.94 -6.47
N GLN A 412 -20.16 1.84 -7.45
CA GLN A 412 -18.96 2.66 -7.72
C GLN A 412 -18.59 3.62 -6.58
N ASN A 413 -19.58 4.03 -5.78
CA ASN A 413 -19.39 4.89 -4.62
C ASN A 413 -19.25 4.09 -3.32
N VAL A 414 -19.33 2.75 -3.35
CA VAL A 414 -19.45 1.93 -2.15
C VAL A 414 -18.40 0.82 -2.11
N LEU A 415 -18.41 -0.04 -3.14
CA LEU A 415 -17.51 -1.17 -3.31
C LEU A 415 -17.53 -1.58 -4.79
N GLU A 416 -16.62 -1.02 -5.57
CA GLU A 416 -16.67 -1.02 -7.03
C GLU A 416 -16.57 -2.41 -7.68
N CYS A 417 -16.19 -3.44 -6.90
CA CYS A 417 -16.06 -4.81 -7.35
C CYS A 417 -17.26 -5.71 -7.01
N VAL A 418 -18.29 -5.20 -6.32
CA VAL A 418 -19.48 -5.96 -5.94
C VAL A 418 -20.73 -5.19 -6.37
N SER A 419 -21.21 -5.47 -7.58
CA SER A 419 -22.34 -4.78 -8.22
C SER A 419 -23.69 -5.00 -7.53
N THR A 420 -23.77 -5.95 -6.59
CA THR A 420 -24.96 -6.20 -5.78
C THR A 420 -24.96 -5.42 -4.46
N TYR A 421 -23.85 -4.76 -4.11
CA TYR A 421 -23.65 -4.04 -2.85
C TYR A 421 -23.71 -2.52 -3.07
N GLU A 422 -24.92 -1.99 -3.08
CA GLU A 422 -25.22 -0.61 -3.46
C GLU A 422 -26.42 -0.05 -2.69
N HIS A 423 -26.57 1.26 -2.76
CA HIS A 423 -27.58 2.08 -2.10
C HIS A 423 -27.51 2.03 -0.58
N VAL A 424 -28.53 1.53 0.10
CA VAL A 424 -28.61 1.48 1.56
C VAL A 424 -28.02 0.16 2.04
N ILE A 425 -26.84 0.22 2.66
CA ILE A 425 -26.09 -0.95 3.15
C ILE A 425 -25.92 -0.95 4.66
N ALA A 426 -25.73 -2.12 5.28
CA ALA A 426 -25.64 -2.22 6.74
C ALA A 426 -24.28 -1.73 7.27
N SER A 427 -23.16 -2.04 6.61
CA SER A 427 -21.81 -1.69 7.09
C SER A 427 -21.60 -0.20 7.39
N PHE A 428 -21.80 0.69 6.41
CA PHE A 428 -21.53 2.13 6.61
C PHE A 428 -22.58 2.79 7.52
N ASN A 429 -23.83 2.30 7.50
CA ASN A 429 -24.82 2.76 8.45
C ASN A 429 -24.48 2.33 9.89
N ALA A 430 -23.86 1.16 10.11
CA ALA A 430 -23.32 0.78 11.41
C ALA A 430 -22.19 1.70 11.86
N MET A 431 -21.30 2.13 10.95
CA MET A 431 -20.29 3.15 11.27
C MET A 431 -20.93 4.48 11.67
N ASN A 432 -22.03 4.89 11.04
CA ASN A 432 -22.76 6.10 11.43
C ASN A 432 -23.35 5.99 12.86
N VAL A 433 -23.80 4.80 13.27
CA VAL A 433 -24.26 4.56 14.67
C VAL A 433 -23.13 4.90 15.64
N GLN A 434 -21.93 4.37 15.40
CA GLN A 434 -20.76 4.66 16.24
C GLN A 434 -20.38 6.15 16.18
N GLY A 435 -20.32 6.74 14.97
CA GLY A 435 -19.98 8.15 14.79
C GLY A 435 -20.94 9.10 15.51
N MET A 436 -22.25 8.80 15.53
CA MET A 436 -23.21 9.57 16.31
C MET A 436 -23.03 9.39 17.82
N ARG A 437 -22.70 8.19 18.30
CA ARG A 437 -22.36 7.98 19.72
C ARG A 437 -21.14 8.81 20.13
N PHE A 438 -20.11 8.82 19.28
CA PHE A 438 -18.96 9.69 19.46
C PHE A 438 -19.37 11.18 19.52
N LEU A 439 -20.23 11.66 18.62
CA LEU A 439 -20.73 13.04 18.68
C LEU A 439 -21.53 13.34 19.95
N ALA A 440 -22.30 12.38 20.45
CA ALA A 440 -23.02 12.50 21.72
C ALA A 440 -22.04 12.69 22.89
N GLU A 441 -20.97 11.90 22.93
CA GLU A 441 -19.91 11.99 23.93
C GLU A 441 -19.14 13.31 23.83
N LEU A 442 -18.73 13.70 22.61
CA LEU A 442 -17.93 14.90 22.36
C LEU A 442 -18.70 16.18 22.71
N THR A 443 -20.00 16.24 22.41
CA THR A 443 -20.82 17.46 22.57
C THR A 443 -21.67 17.48 23.84
N GLY A 444 -21.92 16.32 24.44
CA GLY A 444 -22.91 16.16 25.50
C GLY A 444 -24.37 16.27 25.04
N ASP A 445 -24.65 16.36 23.73
CA ASP A 445 -26.01 16.42 23.20
C ASP A 445 -26.64 15.02 23.14
N PRO A 446 -27.65 14.71 23.97
CA PRO A 446 -28.27 13.39 24.01
C PRO A 446 -29.08 13.06 22.74
N THR A 447 -29.27 14.03 21.84
CA THR A 447 -29.98 13.82 20.57
C THR A 447 -29.22 12.85 19.66
N TYR A 448 -27.90 12.97 19.57
CA TYR A 448 -27.10 12.04 18.77
C TYR A 448 -27.17 10.61 19.31
N ALA A 449 -27.18 10.43 20.64
CA ALA A 449 -27.33 9.10 21.24
C ALA A 449 -28.70 8.48 20.89
N ARG A 450 -29.79 9.25 20.98
CA ARG A 450 -31.13 8.77 20.58
C ARG A 450 -31.21 8.42 19.09
N GLN A 451 -30.58 9.23 18.23
CA GLN A 451 -30.50 8.97 16.79
C GLN A 451 -29.67 7.73 16.47
N ALA A 452 -28.58 7.51 17.19
CA ALA A 452 -27.77 6.30 17.07
C ALA A 452 -28.57 5.04 17.44
N ASP A 453 -29.32 5.07 18.54
CA ASP A 453 -30.14 3.93 18.97
C ASP A 453 -31.31 3.65 18.00
N GLU A 454 -31.85 4.69 17.36
CA GLU A 454 -32.83 4.54 16.29
C GLU A 454 -32.22 3.91 15.04
N LEU A 455 -31.08 4.44 14.58
CA LEU A 455 -30.37 3.91 13.42
C LEU A 455 -29.91 2.46 13.65
N ALA A 456 -29.44 2.12 14.85
CA ALA A 456 -29.05 0.76 15.20
C ALA A 456 -30.21 -0.24 15.00
N ARG A 457 -31.43 0.15 15.40
CA ARG A 457 -32.64 -0.67 15.17
C ARG A 457 -32.98 -0.79 13.69
N GLN A 458 -32.79 0.28 12.90
CA GLN A 458 -32.99 0.24 11.46
C GLN A 458 -31.97 -0.64 10.74
N VAL A 459 -30.68 -0.54 11.08
CA VAL A 459 -29.62 -1.41 10.54
C VAL A 459 -29.90 -2.87 10.88
N LEU A 460 -30.30 -3.17 12.12
CA LEU A 460 -30.65 -4.53 12.52
C LEU A 460 -31.84 -5.09 11.72
N SER A 461 -32.76 -4.24 11.27
CA SER A 461 -33.89 -4.66 10.44
C SER A 461 -33.49 -5.18 9.05
N LEU A 462 -32.24 -4.94 8.63
CA LEU A 462 -31.66 -5.45 7.38
C LEU A 462 -31.05 -6.85 7.54
N TYR A 463 -31.02 -7.43 8.75
CA TYR A 463 -30.45 -8.74 8.99
C TYR A 463 -31.26 -9.87 8.35
N GLU A 464 -30.61 -10.75 7.59
CA GLU A 464 -31.24 -11.84 6.83
C GLU A 464 -30.61 -13.21 7.19
N GLY A 465 -30.44 -13.47 8.49
CA GLY A 465 -30.04 -14.80 8.99
C GLY A 465 -28.55 -15.14 8.88
N GLY A 466 -27.70 -14.12 8.74
CA GLY A 466 -26.25 -14.21 8.72
C GLY A 466 -25.67 -13.00 7.99
N PRO A 467 -25.92 -12.89 6.67
CA PRO A 467 -25.74 -11.67 5.89
C PRO A 467 -26.78 -10.59 6.21
N PHE A 468 -26.61 -9.42 5.58
CA PHE A 468 -27.56 -8.32 5.59
C PHE A 468 -28.07 -8.01 4.17
N ALA A 469 -29.27 -7.45 4.08
CA ALA A 469 -29.84 -6.94 2.84
C ALA A 469 -29.43 -5.49 2.60
N CYS A 470 -29.09 -5.18 1.36
CA CYS A 470 -29.11 -3.84 0.81
C CYS A 470 -30.57 -3.46 0.47
N LEU A 471 -30.98 -2.23 0.80
CA LEU A 471 -32.27 -1.70 0.39
C LEU A 471 -32.10 -0.86 -0.88
N GLN A 472 -32.78 -1.25 -1.94
CA GLN A 472 -32.76 -0.61 -3.26
C GLN A 472 -33.74 0.59 -3.30
N PRO A 473 -33.61 1.52 -4.27
CA PRO A 473 -34.47 2.70 -4.37
C PRO A 473 -35.95 2.40 -4.56
N ASP A 474 -36.28 1.24 -5.13
CA ASP A 474 -37.65 0.74 -5.31
C ASP A 474 -38.21 -0.02 -4.08
N GLY A 475 -37.39 -0.17 -3.03
CA GLY A 475 -37.71 -0.90 -1.81
C GLY A 475 -37.39 -2.40 -1.86
N GLU A 476 -36.83 -2.91 -2.96
CA GLU A 476 -36.33 -4.29 -3.03
C GLU A 476 -35.23 -4.52 -1.99
N ARG A 477 -35.25 -5.68 -1.32
CA ARG A 477 -34.16 -6.15 -0.46
C ARG A 477 -33.27 -7.09 -1.25
N ARG A 478 -32.02 -6.69 -1.47
CA ARG A 478 -31.01 -7.51 -2.15
C ARG A 478 -29.97 -7.97 -1.14
N ILE A 479 -29.81 -9.28 -0.98
CA ILE A 479 -28.83 -9.82 -0.02
C ILE A 479 -27.44 -9.79 -0.66
N ALA A 480 -26.49 -9.15 0.02
CA ALA A 480 -25.08 -9.23 -0.29
C ALA A 480 -24.36 -10.03 0.81
N ARG A 481 -23.59 -11.03 0.41
CA ARG A 481 -22.92 -11.98 1.32
C ARG A 481 -21.47 -11.58 1.51
N THR A 482 -21.26 -10.34 1.96
CA THR A 482 -19.95 -9.71 2.10
C THR A 482 -19.44 -9.76 3.54
N ILE A 483 -18.12 -9.79 3.70
CA ILE A 483 -17.44 -9.65 4.99
C ILE A 483 -17.62 -8.25 5.60
N LEU A 484 -17.89 -7.22 4.77
CA LEU A 484 -18.01 -5.84 5.24
C LEU A 484 -19.09 -5.69 6.33
N ASP A 485 -20.26 -6.31 6.12
CA ASP A 485 -21.34 -6.27 7.09
C ASP A 485 -20.96 -7.01 8.38
N PHE A 486 -20.30 -8.17 8.26
CA PHE A 486 -19.80 -8.90 9.43
C PHE A 486 -18.86 -8.02 10.27
N ASN A 487 -17.90 -7.37 9.61
CA ASN A 487 -16.90 -6.52 10.26
C ASN A 487 -17.52 -5.27 10.87
N TYR A 488 -18.15 -4.40 10.07
CA TYR A 488 -18.58 -3.09 10.55
C TYR A 488 -19.81 -3.16 11.45
N VAL A 489 -20.78 -4.03 11.18
CA VAL A 489 -21.91 -4.23 12.12
C VAL A 489 -21.40 -4.87 13.40
N GLY A 490 -20.52 -5.88 13.29
CA GLY A 490 -19.96 -6.57 14.44
C GLY A 490 -19.14 -5.65 15.36
N LEU A 491 -18.36 -4.73 14.80
CA LEU A 491 -17.51 -3.80 15.55
C LEU A 491 -18.28 -2.59 16.07
N CYS A 492 -19.06 -1.91 15.24
CA CYS A 492 -19.68 -0.63 15.57
C CYS A 492 -20.98 -0.78 16.38
N MET A 493 -21.61 -1.96 16.33
CA MET A 493 -22.90 -2.23 16.98
C MET A 493 -22.86 -3.43 17.92
N THR A 494 -21.69 -3.88 18.40
CA THR A 494 -21.53 -5.08 19.25
C THR A 494 -22.56 -5.16 20.39
N ALA A 495 -22.84 -4.03 21.06
CA ALA A 495 -23.75 -3.96 22.21
C ALA A 495 -25.23 -4.04 21.81
N ASP A 496 -25.57 -3.71 20.57
CA ASP A 496 -26.93 -3.66 20.04
C ASP A 496 -27.43 -5.01 19.54
N LEU A 497 -26.50 -5.94 19.25
CA LEU A 497 -26.82 -7.22 18.62
C LEU A 497 -27.28 -8.27 19.65
N PRO A 498 -28.49 -8.84 19.49
CA PRO A 498 -28.93 -10.00 20.27
C PRO A 498 -27.99 -11.20 20.05
N ARG A 499 -27.94 -12.11 21.03
CA ARG A 499 -27.08 -13.30 20.96
C ARG A 499 -27.33 -14.15 19.72
N GLU A 500 -28.60 -14.32 19.33
CA GLU A 500 -28.99 -15.07 18.12
C GLU A 500 -28.39 -14.47 16.84
N VAL A 501 -28.36 -13.14 16.73
CA VAL A 501 -27.79 -12.43 15.59
C VAL A 501 -26.27 -12.58 15.57
N LYS A 502 -25.61 -12.44 16.72
CA LYS A 502 -24.17 -12.70 16.87
C LYS A 502 -23.80 -14.11 16.42
N ASP A 503 -24.55 -15.11 16.88
CA ASP A 503 -24.32 -16.51 16.54
C ASP A 503 -24.59 -16.80 15.06
N GLY A 504 -25.61 -16.18 14.47
CA GLY A 504 -25.90 -16.31 13.04
C GLY A 504 -24.87 -15.62 12.14
N MET A 505 -24.36 -14.44 12.53
CA MET A 505 -23.25 -13.77 11.85
C MET A 505 -21.98 -14.61 11.89
N VAL A 506 -21.62 -15.17 13.05
CA VAL A 506 -20.44 -16.04 13.21
C VAL A 506 -20.58 -17.30 12.37
N ARG A 507 -21.75 -17.95 12.38
CA ARG A 507 -22.01 -19.12 11.53
C ARG A 507 -21.83 -18.77 10.05
N PHE A 508 -22.38 -17.64 9.59
CA PHE A 508 -22.19 -17.19 8.21
C PHE A 508 -20.70 -16.98 7.86
N PHE A 509 -19.96 -16.28 8.72
CA PHE A 509 -18.53 -16.08 8.53
C PHE A 509 -17.78 -17.41 8.43
N GLU A 510 -17.96 -18.32 9.40
CA GLU A 510 -17.26 -19.60 9.44
C GLU A 510 -17.62 -20.54 8.27
N GLU A 511 -18.89 -20.55 7.85
CA GLU A 511 -19.36 -21.47 6.80
C GLU A 511 -19.09 -20.97 5.37
N GLU A 512 -18.93 -19.66 5.17
CA GLU A 512 -18.92 -19.08 3.82
C GLU A 512 -17.73 -18.19 3.48
N LEU A 513 -17.13 -17.53 4.47
CA LEU A 513 -16.09 -16.53 4.25
C LEU A 513 -14.73 -16.99 4.77
N GLN A 514 -14.69 -17.52 5.99
CA GLN A 514 -13.45 -17.96 6.62
C GLN A 514 -12.82 -19.13 5.85
N THR A 515 -11.51 -19.07 5.67
CA THR A 515 -10.71 -20.20 5.19
C THR A 515 -9.74 -20.64 6.29
N GLU A 516 -9.00 -21.71 6.03
CA GLU A 516 -8.03 -22.25 6.99
C GLU A 516 -7.04 -21.17 7.48
N ASP A 517 -6.54 -20.34 6.58
CA ASP A 517 -5.42 -19.42 6.79
C ASP A 517 -5.69 -17.98 6.36
N TRP A 518 -6.88 -17.68 5.83
CA TRP A 518 -7.31 -16.35 5.41
C TRP A 518 -8.86 -16.27 5.37
N LEU A 519 -9.43 -15.41 4.53
CA LEU A 519 -10.87 -15.33 4.26
C LEU A 519 -11.20 -14.89 2.83
N ARG A 520 -12.47 -15.00 2.47
CA ARG A 520 -13.08 -14.46 1.26
C ARG A 520 -13.89 -13.22 1.57
N ALA A 521 -13.68 -12.16 0.81
CA ALA A 521 -14.43 -10.92 0.93
C ALA A 521 -15.91 -11.09 0.59
N LEU A 522 -16.18 -11.96 -0.39
CA LEU A 522 -17.52 -12.29 -0.86
C LEU A 522 -17.73 -13.80 -0.84
N SER A 523 -18.88 -14.25 -0.34
CA SER A 523 -19.25 -15.68 -0.35
C SER A 523 -19.37 -16.20 -1.79
N HIS A 524 -18.95 -17.45 -2.03
CA HIS A 524 -19.18 -18.13 -3.31
C HIS A 524 -20.65 -18.36 -3.62
N LYS A 525 -21.54 -18.20 -2.63
CA LYS A 525 -22.99 -18.29 -2.80
C LYS A 525 -23.60 -16.93 -3.17
N ASP A 526 -22.82 -15.85 -3.18
CA ASP A 526 -23.31 -14.55 -3.63
C ASP A 526 -23.53 -14.56 -5.15
N PRO A 527 -24.63 -14.00 -5.66
CA PRO A 527 -24.86 -13.91 -7.10
C PRO A 527 -23.79 -13.12 -7.86
N ASP A 528 -23.01 -12.26 -7.18
CA ASP A 528 -21.94 -11.49 -7.80
C ASP A 528 -20.54 -12.13 -7.69
N ALA A 529 -20.43 -13.27 -7.01
CA ALA A 529 -19.19 -14.04 -6.96
C ALA A 529 -18.83 -14.56 -8.36
N PHE A 530 -17.67 -14.15 -8.86
CA PHE A 530 -17.20 -14.48 -10.22
C PHE A 530 -18.16 -14.05 -11.34
N THR A 531 -18.90 -12.96 -11.11
CA THR A 531 -19.83 -12.38 -12.07
C THR A 531 -19.15 -12.08 -13.40
N LYS A 532 -19.88 -12.23 -14.51
CA LYS A 532 -19.41 -11.78 -15.85
C LYS A 532 -19.94 -10.39 -16.22
N ARG A 533 -20.71 -9.77 -15.31
CA ARG A 533 -21.28 -8.43 -15.52
C ARG A 533 -20.23 -7.34 -15.36
N LEU A 534 -19.23 -7.58 -14.52
CA LEU A 534 -18.09 -6.70 -14.33
C LEU A 534 -16.92 -7.11 -15.23
N PRO A 535 -16.06 -6.16 -15.61
CA PRO A 535 -14.73 -6.46 -16.16
C PRO A 535 -13.98 -7.52 -15.37
N SER A 536 -13.17 -8.33 -16.06
CA SER A 536 -12.41 -9.41 -15.43
C SER A 536 -11.49 -8.93 -14.30
N PHE A 537 -10.89 -7.74 -14.44
CA PHE A 537 -10.02 -7.19 -13.41
C PHE A 537 -10.76 -6.86 -12.10
N GLN A 538 -12.05 -6.52 -12.15
CA GLN A 538 -12.88 -6.31 -10.94
C GLN A 538 -13.39 -7.64 -10.39
N THR A 539 -13.73 -8.58 -11.28
CA THR A 539 -14.32 -9.88 -10.93
C THR A 539 -13.35 -10.78 -10.14
N TYR A 540 -12.07 -10.75 -10.48
CA TYR A 540 -11.05 -11.64 -9.89
C TYR A 540 -10.13 -10.94 -8.87
N ARG A 541 -10.40 -9.67 -8.56
CA ARG A 541 -9.61 -8.87 -7.61
C ARG A 541 -9.65 -9.50 -6.22
N ALA A 542 -8.51 -9.63 -5.56
CA ALA A 542 -8.46 -10.36 -4.28
C ALA A 542 -9.12 -9.59 -3.13
N ASP A 543 -8.99 -8.27 -3.09
CA ASP A 543 -9.42 -7.43 -1.97
C ASP A 543 -10.92 -7.51 -1.68
N HIS A 544 -11.78 -7.51 -2.70
CA HIS A 544 -13.23 -7.31 -2.55
C HIS A 544 -14.09 -8.51 -2.98
N GLN A 545 -13.53 -9.48 -3.70
CA GLN A 545 -14.29 -10.55 -4.35
C GLN A 545 -14.07 -11.94 -3.72
N ALA A 546 -14.70 -12.95 -4.31
CA ALA A 546 -14.68 -14.33 -3.84
C ALA A 546 -13.29 -15.03 -3.87
N THR A 547 -12.27 -14.39 -4.44
CA THR A 547 -10.91 -14.93 -4.63
C THR A 547 -9.99 -14.74 -3.44
N GLY A 548 -10.26 -13.78 -2.56
CA GLY A 548 -9.36 -13.39 -1.48
C GLY A 548 -10.03 -12.40 -0.53
N ALA A 549 -9.22 -11.64 0.20
CA ALA A 549 -9.73 -10.48 0.92
C ALA A 549 -8.66 -9.42 1.17
N PHE A 550 -9.14 -8.20 1.39
CA PHE A 550 -8.38 -7.05 1.85
C PHE A 550 -7.66 -7.34 3.18
N ASP A 551 -6.40 -6.92 3.31
CA ASP A 551 -5.50 -7.33 4.40
C ASP A 551 -5.91 -6.84 5.79
N ALA A 552 -6.76 -5.82 5.89
CA ALA A 552 -7.29 -5.37 7.18
C ALA A 552 -8.45 -6.23 7.71
N TRP A 553 -9.20 -6.88 6.82
CA TRP A 553 -10.46 -7.53 7.18
C TRP A 553 -10.33 -8.77 8.06
N PRO A 554 -9.27 -9.59 7.98
CA PRO A 554 -9.11 -10.69 8.93
C PRO A 554 -8.87 -10.21 10.36
N ALA A 555 -8.14 -9.10 10.55
CA ALA A 555 -7.94 -8.51 11.88
C ALA A 555 -9.29 -8.02 12.46
N TYR A 556 -10.10 -7.35 11.65
CA TYR A 556 -11.44 -6.91 12.05
C TYR A 556 -12.37 -8.09 12.34
N ALA A 557 -12.34 -9.14 11.51
CA ALA A 557 -13.12 -10.34 11.73
C ALA A 557 -12.73 -11.05 13.04
N ALA A 558 -11.43 -11.13 13.33
CA ALA A 558 -10.92 -11.65 14.60
C ALA A 558 -11.39 -10.80 15.79
N ALA A 559 -11.37 -9.47 15.69
CA ALA A 559 -11.91 -8.58 16.72
C ALA A 559 -13.42 -8.81 16.94
N VAL A 560 -14.21 -8.98 15.87
CA VAL A 560 -15.64 -9.32 15.98
C VAL A 560 -15.84 -10.65 16.70
N LEU A 561 -15.09 -11.70 16.34
CA LEU A 561 -15.15 -12.99 17.03
C LEU A 561 -14.90 -12.84 18.53
N VAL A 562 -13.86 -12.08 18.91
CA VAL A 562 -13.51 -11.85 20.31
C VAL A 562 -14.62 -11.12 21.05
N ARG A 563 -15.13 -10.03 20.50
CA ARG A 563 -16.25 -9.24 21.04
C ARG A 563 -17.55 -10.03 21.15
N PHE A 564 -17.73 -11.05 20.32
CA PHE A 564 -18.89 -11.95 20.37
C PHE A 564 -18.69 -13.14 21.33
N GLY A 565 -17.52 -13.25 21.98
CA GLY A 565 -17.21 -14.30 22.95
C GLY A 565 -16.59 -15.55 22.35
N TYR A 566 -15.99 -15.45 21.16
CA TYR A 566 -15.36 -16.54 20.41
C TYR A 566 -13.82 -16.39 20.33
N ARG A 567 -13.18 -15.88 21.40
CA ARG A 567 -11.72 -15.66 21.46
C ARG A 567 -10.89 -16.86 21.02
N ASP A 568 -11.16 -18.05 21.55
CA ASP A 568 -10.40 -19.27 21.21
C ASP A 568 -10.43 -19.57 19.70
N LYS A 569 -11.52 -19.22 19.00
CA LYS A 569 -11.63 -19.39 17.55
C LYS A 569 -10.75 -18.38 16.82
N ALA A 570 -10.79 -17.12 17.25
CA ALA A 570 -9.94 -16.05 16.71
C ALA A 570 -8.45 -16.41 16.87
N GLU A 571 -8.01 -16.77 18.07
CA GLU A 571 -6.61 -17.10 18.35
C GLU A 571 -6.11 -18.28 17.51
N ARG A 572 -6.90 -19.35 17.38
CA ARG A 572 -6.53 -20.51 16.51
C ARG A 572 -6.33 -20.10 15.05
N TRP A 573 -7.14 -19.18 14.56
CA TRP A 573 -7.06 -18.70 13.18
C TRP A 573 -5.90 -17.73 12.99
N LEU A 574 -5.67 -16.81 13.93
CA LEU A 574 -4.54 -15.87 13.90
C LEU A 574 -3.18 -16.58 13.84
N ARG A 575 -3.02 -17.73 14.51
CA ARG A 575 -1.79 -18.57 14.40
C ARG A 575 -1.49 -19.05 12.99
N ARG A 576 -2.53 -19.23 12.18
CA ARG A 576 -2.39 -19.65 10.78
C ARG A 576 -2.08 -18.46 9.89
N ILE A 577 -2.79 -17.34 10.11
CA ILE A 577 -2.53 -16.06 9.44
C ILE A 577 -1.10 -15.56 9.69
N GLU A 578 -0.55 -15.74 10.89
CA GLU A 578 0.82 -15.30 11.20
C GLU A 578 1.86 -15.88 10.23
N ARG A 579 1.61 -17.05 9.64
CA ARG A 579 2.51 -17.65 8.64
C ARG A 579 2.63 -16.81 7.36
N LEU A 580 1.60 -16.04 7.01
CA LEU A 580 1.62 -15.16 5.83
C LEU A 580 2.64 -14.02 5.99
N THR A 581 3.00 -13.68 7.23
CA THR A 581 4.00 -12.65 7.52
C THR A 581 5.43 -13.05 7.11
N TYR A 582 5.66 -14.31 6.73
CA TYR A 582 6.92 -14.73 6.12
C TYR A 582 7.03 -14.36 4.64
N GLU A 583 5.95 -13.87 4.01
CA GLU A 583 5.98 -13.23 2.68
C GLU A 583 6.38 -11.74 2.73
N GLY A 584 6.70 -11.23 3.92
CA GLY A 584 6.95 -9.81 4.16
C GLY A 584 5.72 -9.10 4.75
N PRO A 585 5.67 -7.76 4.70
CA PRO A 585 4.57 -6.97 5.27
C PRO A 585 3.28 -7.28 4.53
N PHE A 586 2.14 -7.16 5.20
CA PHE A 586 0.84 -7.18 4.52
C PHE A 586 0.79 -6.11 3.42
N GLY A 587 0.14 -6.45 2.31
CA GLY A 587 -0.07 -5.57 1.16
C GLY A 587 -1.54 -5.17 1.09
N GLN A 588 -2.07 -5.07 -0.13
CA GLN A 588 -3.49 -4.76 -0.30
C GLN A 588 -4.39 -5.94 0.03
N ALA A 589 -4.04 -7.12 -0.46
CA ALA A 589 -4.88 -8.30 -0.32
C ALA A 589 -4.06 -9.59 -0.38
N HIS A 590 -4.64 -10.67 0.13
CA HIS A 590 -4.20 -12.03 -0.14
C HIS A 590 -5.27 -12.82 -0.88
N TYR A 591 -4.83 -13.62 -1.84
CA TYR A 591 -5.61 -14.68 -2.46
C TYR A 591 -5.78 -15.85 -1.51
N VAL A 592 -6.96 -16.47 -1.55
CA VAL A 592 -7.12 -17.82 -1.04
C VAL A 592 -6.70 -18.78 -2.15
N TRP A 593 -5.63 -19.53 -1.90
CA TRP A 593 -5.04 -20.47 -2.87
C TRP A 593 -5.11 -21.92 -2.35
N PRO A 594 -5.14 -22.94 -3.22
CA PRO A 594 -5.16 -24.34 -2.79
C PRO A 594 -4.01 -24.76 -1.86
N ASP A 595 -2.82 -24.17 -2.05
CA ASP A 595 -1.61 -24.51 -1.29
C ASP A 595 -1.33 -23.51 -0.14
N GLY A 596 -2.33 -22.73 0.24
CA GLY A 596 -2.25 -21.70 1.27
C GLY A 596 -2.32 -20.28 0.70
N ALA A 597 -2.86 -19.34 1.48
CA ALA A 597 -3.08 -17.97 1.05
C ALA A 597 -1.77 -17.27 0.64
N ARG A 598 -1.84 -16.33 -0.31
CA ARG A 598 -0.69 -15.64 -0.91
C ARG A 598 -0.96 -14.19 -1.16
N LYS A 599 0.01 -13.32 -0.95
CA LYS A 599 -0.12 -11.89 -1.26
C LYS A 599 -0.43 -11.66 -2.73
N ALA A 600 -1.46 -10.88 -3.00
CA ALA A 600 -1.93 -10.58 -4.35
C ALA A 600 -0.97 -9.64 -5.10
N SER A 601 -0.82 -9.89 -6.41
CA SER A 601 0.06 -9.14 -7.30
C SER A 601 -0.69 -8.03 -8.06
N PHE A 602 0.07 -7.08 -8.59
CA PHE A 602 -0.50 -5.98 -9.38
C PHE A 602 -1.13 -6.42 -10.70
N TYR A 603 -0.78 -7.60 -11.23
CA TYR A 603 -1.45 -8.19 -12.40
C TYR A 603 -2.96 -8.35 -12.20
N ASN A 604 -3.41 -8.40 -10.95
CA ASN A 604 -4.81 -8.48 -10.59
C ASN A 604 -5.34 -7.21 -9.90
N GLY A 605 -4.61 -6.09 -9.98
CA GLY A 605 -5.04 -4.80 -9.43
C GLY A 605 -4.84 -4.62 -7.92
N ASN A 606 -3.94 -5.41 -7.31
CA ASN A 606 -3.57 -5.29 -5.89
C ASN A 606 -2.10 -4.88 -5.73
N VAL A 607 -1.81 -3.94 -4.83
CA VAL A 607 -0.46 -3.39 -4.64
C VAL A 607 0.35 -4.10 -3.55
N TYR A 608 1.68 -3.96 -3.59
CA TYR A 608 2.55 -4.61 -2.60
C TYR A 608 2.54 -3.93 -1.22
N MET A 609 2.57 -2.59 -1.16
CA MET A 609 2.55 -1.84 0.09
C MET A 609 1.21 -1.15 0.29
N GLU A 610 0.54 -1.55 1.37
CA GLU A 610 -0.65 -0.90 1.86
C GLU A 610 -0.73 -1.07 3.38
N ALA A 611 -1.41 -0.15 4.05
CA ALA A 611 -1.42 -0.12 5.51
C ALA A 611 -2.47 -1.02 6.17
N GLY A 612 -3.36 -1.68 5.42
CA GLY A 612 -4.49 -2.42 5.98
C GLY A 612 -4.10 -3.43 7.07
N GLY A 613 -2.99 -4.15 6.87
CA GLY A 613 -2.48 -5.11 7.86
C GLY A 613 -2.03 -4.51 9.20
N CYS A 614 -1.93 -3.18 9.35
CA CYS A 614 -1.69 -2.55 10.65
C CYS A 614 -2.84 -2.80 11.64
N ALA A 615 -4.04 -3.14 11.14
CA ALA A 615 -5.18 -3.52 11.96
C ALA A 615 -4.88 -4.73 12.87
N PHE A 616 -3.96 -5.63 12.50
CA PHE A 616 -3.52 -6.72 13.39
C PHE A 616 -2.79 -6.18 14.63
N ALA A 617 -1.97 -5.14 14.49
CA ALA A 617 -1.31 -4.53 15.64
C ALA A 617 -2.33 -3.87 16.57
N THR A 618 -3.31 -3.15 16.01
CA THR A 618 -4.43 -2.57 16.79
C THR A 618 -5.23 -3.67 17.51
N LEU A 619 -5.61 -4.73 16.81
CA LEU A 619 -6.31 -5.89 17.39
C LEU A 619 -5.55 -6.43 18.61
N ILE A 620 -4.24 -6.62 18.46
CA ILE A 620 -3.40 -7.19 19.52
C ILE A 620 -3.28 -6.25 20.71
N LEU A 621 -3.25 -4.93 20.50
CA LEU A 621 -3.18 -3.95 21.59
C LEU A 621 -4.52 -3.80 22.34
N ASP A 622 -5.63 -3.93 21.63
CA ASP A 622 -6.94 -3.51 22.15
C ASP A 622 -7.81 -4.69 22.60
N GLU A 623 -7.66 -5.85 21.98
CA GLU A 623 -8.58 -6.99 22.16
C GLU A 623 -7.89 -8.28 22.58
N MET A 624 -6.58 -8.45 22.36
CA MET A 624 -5.84 -9.68 22.71
C MET A 624 -5.20 -9.57 24.08
#